data_AF-A0A386YFT7-F1
#
_entry.id   AF-A0A386YFT7-F1
#
_cell.length_a   1.000
_cell.length_b   1.000
_cell.length_c   1.000
_cell.angle_alpha   90.00
_cell.angle_beta   90.00
_cell.angle_gamma   90.00
#
_symmetry.space_group_name_H-M   'P 1'
#
loop_
_entity.id
_entity.type
_entity.pdbx_description
1 polymer ?
#
loop_
_entity_poly.entity_id
_entity_poly.type
_entity_poly.pdbx_seq_one_letter_code
_entity_poly.pdbx_strand_id
1 'polypeptide(L)'
;MLPEAPAHHPDYAFRFIDLFAGIGGIRKGFETIGGQCVFTSEWNKEAVRTYKANWFNDAQEHTFNLDIREVTLSDKPEVPENDAYAYINEHVPDHDVLLAVSCQPFSLAA
;
A
#
# COMPACT_ATOMS: atom_id res chain seq x y z
N MET A 1 4.33 18.35 -13.35
CA MET A 1 4.13 18.90 -11.99
C MET A 1 4.14 17.73 -11.05
N LEU A 2 4.80 17.84 -9.90
CA LEU A 2 4.66 16.85 -8.83
C LEU A 2 3.37 17.15 -8.08
N PRO A 3 2.64 16.14 -7.59
CA PRO A 3 1.42 16.35 -6.81
C PRO A 3 1.74 17.11 -5.52
N GLU A 4 0.86 18.06 -5.17
CA GLU A 4 0.98 18.86 -3.95
C GLU A 4 0.40 18.11 -2.75
N ALA A 5 0.93 18.40 -1.56
CA ALA A 5 0.38 17.87 -0.32
C ALA A 5 -1.08 18.33 -0.12
N PRO A 6 -1.95 17.49 0.47
CA PRO A 6 -3.31 17.89 0.78
C PRO A 6 -3.34 19.02 1.81
N ALA A 7 -4.41 19.84 1.80
CA ALA A 7 -4.51 21.02 2.66
C ALA A 7 -4.47 20.73 4.18
N HIS A 8 -4.79 19.50 4.58
CA HIS A 8 -4.73 19.04 5.97
C HIS A 8 -3.35 18.50 6.37
N HIS A 9 -2.40 18.35 5.44
CA HIS A 9 -1.03 17.93 5.78
C HIS A 9 -0.37 18.92 6.76
N PRO A 10 0.33 18.46 7.82
CA PRO A 10 0.67 17.05 8.12
C PRO A 10 -0.33 16.33 9.04
N ASP A 11 -1.45 16.97 9.39
CA ASP A 11 -2.41 16.45 10.36
C ASP A 11 -3.48 15.58 9.67
N TYR A 12 -3.33 14.26 9.79
CA TYR A 12 -4.24 13.26 9.22
C TYR A 12 -5.18 12.67 10.28
N ALA A 13 -6.38 12.28 9.85
CA ALA A 13 -7.40 11.73 10.75
C ALA A 13 -7.15 10.25 11.10
N PHE A 14 -6.57 9.49 10.17
CA PHE A 14 -6.22 8.08 10.33
C PHE A 14 -5.19 7.68 9.26
N ARG A 15 -4.54 6.54 9.45
CA ARG A 15 -3.55 5.96 8.55
C ARG A 15 -4.13 4.76 7.81
N PHE A 16 -3.79 4.61 6.53
CA PHE A 16 -4.21 3.46 5.74
C PHE A 16 -3.12 2.96 4.81
N ILE A 17 -3.25 1.69 4.41
CA ILE A 17 -2.38 1.06 3.40
C ILE A 17 -3.19 0.69 2.16
N ASP A 18 -2.53 0.70 1.01
CA ASP A 18 -3.14 0.51 -0.31
C ASP A 18 -2.46 -0.64 -1.06
N LEU A 19 -3.03 -1.84 -0.97
CA LEU A 19 -2.53 -3.07 -1.58
C LEU A 19 -3.21 -3.31 -2.94
N PHE A 20 -2.41 -3.65 -3.95
CA PHE A 20 -2.87 -3.80 -5.35
C PHE A 20 -3.50 -2.51 -5.87
N ALA A 21 -2.84 -1.39 -5.59
CA ALA A 21 -3.40 -0.05 -5.68
C ALA A 21 -3.75 0.42 -7.10
N GLY A 22 -3.14 -0.19 -8.13
CA GLY A 22 -3.24 0.26 -9.51
C GLY A 22 -2.82 1.73 -9.64
N ILE A 23 -3.77 2.58 -10.03
CA ILE A 23 -3.57 4.03 -10.16
C ILE A 23 -4.16 4.85 -9.00
N GLY A 24 -4.60 4.20 -7.91
CA GLY A 24 -5.09 4.84 -6.69
C GLY A 24 -6.59 5.17 -6.69
N GLY A 25 -7.40 4.32 -7.32
CA GLY A 25 -8.85 4.52 -7.37
C GLY A 25 -9.52 4.50 -5.99
N ILE A 26 -9.11 3.58 -5.11
CA ILE A 26 -9.67 3.43 -3.76
C ILE A 26 -9.09 4.48 -2.83
N ARG A 27 -7.77 4.73 -2.91
CA ARG A 27 -7.06 5.79 -2.17
C ARG A 27 -7.78 7.14 -2.23
N LYS A 28 -8.30 7.52 -3.40
CA LYS A 28 -9.06 8.77 -3.57
C LYS A 28 -10.17 8.93 -2.53
N GLY A 29 -10.94 7.87 -2.24
CA GLY A 29 -12.03 7.94 -1.27
C GLY A 29 -11.52 8.21 0.14
N PHE A 30 -10.45 7.54 0.55
CA PHE A 30 -9.91 7.64 1.90
C PHE A 30 -9.13 8.94 2.13
N GLU A 31 -8.42 9.47 1.13
CA GLU A 31 -7.81 10.79 1.25
C GLU A 31 -8.86 11.91 1.38
N THR A 32 -10.02 11.80 0.73
CA THR A 32 -11.07 12.84 0.82
C THR A 32 -11.68 12.96 2.21
N ILE A 33 -11.56 11.92 3.04
CA ILE A 33 -11.99 11.94 4.45
C ILE A 33 -10.82 12.16 5.43
N GLY A 34 -9.65 12.57 4.93
CA GLY A 34 -8.49 12.93 5.75
C GLY A 34 -7.54 11.78 6.08
N GLY A 35 -7.59 10.67 5.35
CA GLY A 35 -6.68 9.55 5.54
C GLY A 35 -5.27 9.81 4.98
N GLN A 36 -4.25 9.32 5.69
CA GLN A 36 -2.87 9.26 5.21
C GLN A 36 -2.56 7.89 4.60
N CYS A 37 -2.11 7.85 3.35
CA CYS A 37 -1.54 6.62 2.80
C CYS A 37 -0.10 6.47 3.30
N VAL A 38 0.23 5.36 3.98
CA VAL A 38 1.55 5.13 4.59
C VAL A 38 2.31 3.96 3.96
N PHE A 39 1.60 3.13 3.19
CA PHE A 39 2.20 2.05 2.40
C PHE A 39 1.37 1.80 1.14
N THR A 40 2.05 1.60 0.00
CA THR A 40 1.40 1.22 -1.26
C THR A 40 2.14 0.06 -1.90
N SER A 41 1.39 -0.97 -2.29
CA SER A 41 1.90 -2.11 -3.06
C SER A 41 1.27 -2.15 -4.44
N GLU A 42 2.08 -2.01 -5.50
CA GLU A 42 1.64 -2.14 -6.88
C GLU A 42 2.75 -2.68 -7.79
N TRP A 43 2.48 -3.80 -8.46
CA TRP A 43 3.46 -4.52 -9.27
C TRP A 43 3.66 -3.93 -10.67
N ASN A 44 2.63 -3.31 -11.25
CA ASN A 44 2.69 -2.75 -12.58
C ASN A 44 3.40 -1.39 -12.55
N LYS A 45 4.61 -1.33 -13.10
CA LYS A 45 5.45 -0.13 -13.12
C LYS A 45 4.80 1.08 -13.82
N GLU A 46 3.98 0.85 -14.84
CA GLU A 46 3.25 1.94 -15.52
C GLU A 46 2.09 2.48 -14.66
N ALA A 47 1.44 1.60 -13.89
CA ALA A 47 0.46 1.99 -12.88
C ALA A 47 1.12 2.79 -11.76
N VAL A 48 2.26 2.33 -11.22
CA VAL A 48 3.06 3.08 -10.22
C VAL A 48 3.47 4.45 -10.73
N ARG A 49 3.92 4.55 -11.99
CA ARG A 49 4.29 5.83 -12.60
C ARG A 49 3.11 6.79 -12.62
N THR A 50 1.93 6.30 -13.03
CA THR A 50 0.70 7.08 -13.04
C THR A 50 0.28 7.47 -11.63
N TYR A 51 0.38 6.55 -10.68
CA TYR A 51 0.06 6.77 -9.28
C TYR A 51 0.93 7.89 -8.68
N LYS A 52 2.26 7.80 -8.80
CA LYS A 52 3.20 8.81 -8.29
C LYS A 52 3.04 10.19 -8.95
N ALA A 53 2.52 10.24 -10.18
CA ALA A 53 2.25 11.50 -10.86
C ALA A 53 0.97 12.20 -10.35
N ASN A 54 0.04 11.46 -9.75
CA ASN A 54 -1.26 11.99 -9.32
C ASN A 54 -1.42 12.12 -7.80
N TRP A 55 -0.64 11.37 -7.02
CA TRP A 55 -0.79 11.31 -5.56
C TRP A 55 0.45 11.82 -4.83
N PHE A 56 0.26 12.66 -3.82
CA PHE A 56 1.34 13.10 -2.95
C PHE A 56 1.82 11.93 -2.08
N ASN A 57 3.09 11.59 -2.18
CA ASN A 57 3.70 10.52 -1.38
C ASN A 57 4.88 11.13 -0.63
N ASP A 58 4.71 11.33 0.67
CA ASP A 58 5.77 11.83 1.52
C ASP A 58 6.86 10.76 1.64
N ALA A 59 8.07 11.07 1.17
CA ALA A 59 9.18 10.12 1.18
C ALA A 59 9.63 9.71 2.60
N GLN A 60 9.22 10.43 3.64
CA GLN A 60 9.52 10.08 5.03
C GLN A 60 8.44 9.18 5.65
N GLU A 61 7.19 9.35 5.25
CA GLU A 61 6.03 8.68 5.88
C GLU A 61 5.39 7.59 5.00
N HIS A 62 5.76 7.52 3.71
CA HIS A 62 5.18 6.59 2.73
C HIS A 62 6.23 5.67 2.12
N THR A 63 5.93 4.38 2.09
CA THR A 63 6.76 3.36 1.42
C THR A 63 6.02 2.74 0.23
N PHE A 64 6.75 2.57 -0.88
CA PHE A 64 6.30 1.80 -2.03
C PHE A 64 6.91 0.41 -2.07
N ASN A 65 6.07 -0.59 -2.33
CA ASN A 65 6.45 -1.95 -2.66
C ASN A 65 5.96 -2.31 -4.08
N LEU A 66 6.74 -3.10 -4.81
CA LEU A 66 6.34 -3.60 -6.14
C LEU A 66 5.80 -5.02 -6.06
N ASP A 67 6.48 -5.90 -5.32
CA ASP A 67 6.07 -7.28 -5.15
C ASP A 67 5.78 -7.55 -3.68
N ILE A 68 4.50 -7.74 -3.36
CA ILE A 68 4.05 -7.94 -1.98
C ILE A 68 4.64 -9.21 -1.37
N ARG A 69 5.07 -10.18 -2.19
CA ARG A 69 5.72 -11.41 -1.74
C ARG A 69 7.08 -11.16 -1.10
N GLU A 70 7.76 -10.07 -1.48
CA GLU A 70 9.01 -9.65 -0.83
C GLU A 70 8.77 -9.20 0.62
N VAL A 71 7.54 -8.79 0.95
CA VAL A 71 7.14 -8.37 2.30
C VAL A 71 6.46 -9.51 3.06
N THR A 72 5.62 -10.31 2.40
CA THR A 72 4.91 -11.41 3.07
C THR A 72 5.72 -12.70 3.15
N LEU A 73 6.82 -12.81 2.41
CA LEU A 73 7.65 -14.01 2.27
C LEU A 73 6.86 -15.25 1.82
N SER A 74 5.72 -15.04 1.15
CA SER A 74 4.79 -16.13 0.80
C SER A 74 5.33 -17.16 -0.21
N ASP A 75 6.42 -16.84 -0.90
CA ASP A 75 7.10 -17.73 -1.83
C ASP A 75 8.24 -18.54 -1.18
N LYS A 76 8.44 -18.38 0.14
CA LYS A 76 9.48 -19.04 0.94
C LYS A 76 8.87 -19.99 1.98
N PRO A 77 8.50 -21.23 1.60
CA PRO A 77 7.87 -22.19 2.50
C PRO A 77 8.77 -22.61 3.68
N GLU A 78 10.07 -22.36 3.59
CA GLU A 78 11.04 -22.59 4.66
C GLU A 78 10.98 -21.58 5.80
N VAL A 79 10.36 -20.41 5.58
CA VAL A 79 10.24 -19.37 6.59
C VAL A 79 9.08 -19.71 7.54
N PRO A 80 9.33 -19.80 8.87
CA PRO A 80 8.26 -19.97 9.84
C PRO A 80 7.25 -18.82 9.77
N GLU A 81 5.97 -19.14 9.94
CA GLU A 81 4.88 -18.16 9.86
C GLU A 81 5.07 -16.96 10.82
N ASN A 82 5.56 -17.22 12.04
CA ASN A 82 5.86 -16.17 13.01
C ASN A 82 6.94 -15.21 12.52
N ASP A 83 7.95 -15.71 11.83
CA ASP A 83 9.04 -14.89 11.30
C ASP A 83 8.55 -14.06 10.10
N ALA A 84 7.68 -14.63 9.26
CA ALA A 84 7.01 -13.90 8.20
C ALA A 84 6.13 -12.76 8.75
N TYR A 85 5.37 -13.01 9.83
CA TYR A 85 4.58 -11.97 10.48
C TYR A 85 5.43 -10.87 11.10
N ALA A 86 6.54 -11.22 11.76
CA ALA A 86 7.49 -10.23 12.27
C ALA A 86 8.04 -9.37 11.12
N TYR A 87 8.42 -9.99 10.01
CA TYR A 87 8.93 -9.30 8.83
C TYR A 87 7.89 -8.35 8.20
N ILE A 88 6.62 -8.75 8.13
CA ILE A 88 5.52 -7.87 7.67
C ILE A 88 5.42 -6.65 8.57
N ASN A 89 5.44 -6.81 9.89
CA ASN A 89 5.33 -5.69 10.85
C ASN A 89 6.51 -4.71 10.77
N GLU A 90 7.69 -5.18 10.35
CA GLU A 90 8.85 -4.31 10.12
C GLU A 90 8.73 -3.45 8.85
N HIS A 91 8.03 -3.96 7.82
CA HIS A 91 7.98 -3.33 6.49
C HIS A 91 6.66 -2.63 6.17
N VAL A 92 5.58 -2.99 6.85
CA VAL A 92 4.26 -2.38 6.73
C VAL A 92 4.00 -1.58 8.00
N PRO A 93 4.03 -0.23 7.92
CA PRO A 93 3.78 0.61 9.08
C PRO A 93 2.40 0.37 9.71
N ASP A 94 2.28 0.70 10.99
CA ASP A 94 1.00 0.73 11.70
C ASP A 94 -0.03 1.58 10.95
N HIS A 95 -1.23 1.03 10.83
CA HIS A 95 -2.34 1.61 10.08
C HIS A 95 -3.68 1.22 10.70
N ASP A 96 -4.68 2.09 10.50
CA ASP A 96 -6.04 1.90 11.00
C ASP A 96 -6.91 1.14 9.99
N VAL A 97 -6.62 1.30 8.69
CA VAL A 97 -7.43 0.74 7.60
C VAL A 97 -6.55 0.08 6.53
N LEU A 98 -6.90 -1.15 6.16
CA LEU A 98 -6.27 -1.89 5.05
C LEU A 98 -7.18 -1.85 3.82
N LEU A 99 -6.65 -1.38 2.69
CA LEU A 99 -7.33 -1.40 1.40
C LEU A 99 -6.69 -2.47 0.51
N ALA A 100 -7.48 -3.38 -0.04
CA ALA A 100 -7.00 -4.39 -0.97
C ALA A 100 -8.11 -4.78 -1.95
N VAL A 101 -7.84 -4.75 -3.25
CA VAL A 101 -8.73 -5.30 -4.27
C VAL A 101 -7.93 -6.11 -5.27
N SER A 102 -8.17 -7.42 -5.30
CA SER A 102 -7.70 -8.31 -6.36
C SER A 102 -8.90 -8.93 -7.06
N CYS A 103 -8.90 -8.91 -8.40
CA CYS A 103 -9.93 -9.56 -9.21
C CYS A 103 -9.42 -10.91 -9.74
N GLN A 104 -8.77 -11.70 -8.88
CA GLN A 104 -8.25 -13.02 -9.25
C GLN A 104 -9.21 -14.12 -8.78
N PRO A 105 -9.59 -15.07 -9.65
CA PRO A 105 -10.34 -16.25 -9.22
C PRO A 105 -9.45 -17.14 -8.35
N PHE A 106 -10.01 -17.70 -7.28
CA PHE A 106 -9.34 -18.69 -6.43
C PHE A 106 -9.32 -20.06 -7.14
N SER A 107 -8.46 -20.21 -8.15
CA SER A 107 -8.36 -21.44 -8.95
C SER A 107 -7.92 -22.67 -8.16
N LEU A 108 -7.42 -22.49 -6.94
CA LEU A 108 -6.95 -23.55 -6.03
C LEU A 108 -7.92 -23.86 -4.89
N ALA A 109 -9.05 -23.14 -4.79
CA ALA A 109 -10.12 -23.48 -3.85
C ALA A 109 -10.93 -24.64 -4.45
N ALA A 110 -10.50 -25.87 -4.15
CA ALA A 110 -11.19 -27.11 -4.48
C ALA A 110 -11.59 -27.83 -3.18
#